data_AF-A0A7J8FRS3-F1
#
_entry.id   AF-A0A7J8FRS3-F1
#
_cell.length_a   1.000
_cell.length_b   1.000
_cell.length_c   1.000
_cell.angle_alpha   90.00
_cell.angle_beta   90.00
_cell.angle_gamma   90.00
#
_symmetry.space_group_name_H-M   'P 1'
#
loop_
_entity.id
_entity.type
_entity.pdbx_description
1 polymer ?
#
loop_
_entity_poly.entity_id
_entity_poly.type
_entity_poly.pdbx_seq_one_letter_code
_entity_poly.pdbx_strand_id
1 'polypeptide(L)'
;MDSCDELIPEYLNFIHNVVESEDLPLNISREMLQQSKILKVIHINIVMKCLELSSELAEDKENSSAERRFEVVYMTEPIDEYCVQQLEESDGKSLVSVTKEGLELPEAEEEKKKMEESKAKFENLCKLMQEILANMERIMKAQALGDNSTMGYMMANKHLEINPDHPIVETLRQKTEADKNDKAVKTL
;
A
#
# COMPACT_ATOMS: atom_id res chain seq x y z
N MET A 1 -14.11 24.49 29.93
CA MET A 1 -14.71 23.16 29.64
C MET A 1 -13.68 22.49 28.78
N ASP A 2 -12.69 21.89 29.42
CA ASP A 2 -11.35 21.81 28.82
C ASP A 2 -11.11 20.47 28.11
N SER A 3 -12.03 19.52 28.25
CA SER A 3 -12.06 18.23 27.55
C SER A 3 -13.37 18.15 26.76
N CYS A 4 -13.35 18.66 25.53
CA CYS A 4 -14.45 18.51 24.58
C CYS A 4 -13.94 17.72 23.39
N ASP A 5 -13.87 16.41 23.55
CA ASP A 5 -13.24 15.48 22.61
C ASP A 5 -13.95 15.46 21.23
N GLU A 6 -15.19 15.97 21.15
CA GLU A 6 -15.94 16.12 19.90
C GLU A 6 -15.58 17.40 19.11
N LEU A 7 -14.84 18.34 19.71
CA LEU A 7 -14.59 19.65 19.11
C LEU A 7 -13.45 19.62 18.08
N ILE A 8 -12.43 18.80 18.33
CA ILE A 8 -11.25 18.65 17.48
C ILE A 8 -11.07 17.16 17.20
N PRO A 9 -10.84 16.75 15.94
CA PRO A 9 -10.59 15.35 15.63
C PRO A 9 -9.24 14.91 16.20
N GLU A 10 -9.12 13.62 16.50
CA GLU A 10 -7.94 13.06 17.17
C GLU A 10 -6.61 13.37 16.46
N TYR A 11 -6.61 13.42 15.12
CA TYR A 11 -5.44 13.75 14.32
C TYR A 11 -4.99 15.22 14.42
N LEU A 12 -5.78 16.10 15.03
CA LEU A 12 -5.44 17.51 15.31
C LEU A 12 -5.26 17.79 16.82
N ASN A 13 -5.19 16.77 17.67
CA ASN A 13 -5.04 16.93 19.13
C ASN A 13 -3.77 17.67 19.57
N PHE A 14 -2.78 17.81 18.68
CA PHE A 14 -1.56 18.58 18.93
C PHE A 14 -1.80 20.10 18.89
N ILE A 15 -2.94 20.56 18.38
CA ILE A 15 -3.27 21.97 18.23
C ILE A 15 -3.89 22.50 19.53
N HIS A 16 -3.25 23.51 20.11
CA HIS A 16 -3.79 24.25 21.25
C HIS A 16 -4.47 25.53 20.79
N ASN A 17 -5.78 25.65 21.05
CA ASN A 17 -6.58 26.82 20.68
C ASN A 17 -7.58 27.18 21.77
N VAL A 18 -8.04 28.43 21.76
CA VAL A 18 -9.14 28.93 22.58
C VAL A 18 -10.31 29.28 21.68
N VAL A 19 -11.49 28.77 22.00
CA VAL A 19 -12.72 28.97 21.23
C VAL A 19 -13.69 29.77 22.08
N GLU A 20 -14.01 30.97 21.62
CA GLU A 20 -15.06 31.83 22.18
C GLU A 20 -16.22 31.88 21.20
N SER A 21 -17.43 31.60 21.67
CA SER A 21 -18.64 31.60 20.84
C SER A 21 -19.80 32.23 21.60
N GLU A 22 -20.38 33.27 21.00
CA GLU A 22 -21.56 33.97 21.54
C GLU A 22 -22.86 33.17 21.33
N ASP A 23 -22.85 32.23 20.39
CA ASP A 23 -24.03 31.44 19.99
C ASP A 23 -24.25 30.18 20.84
N LEU A 24 -23.32 29.85 21.75
CA LEU A 24 -23.46 28.69 22.61
C LEU A 24 -24.49 28.96 23.73
N PRO A 25 -25.48 28.06 23.93
CA PRO A 25 -26.44 28.21 25.01
C PRO A 25 -25.75 28.12 26.37
N LEU A 26 -25.76 29.22 27.12
CA LEU A 26 -25.04 29.36 28.40
C LEU A 26 -25.72 28.62 29.57
N ASN A 27 -27.03 28.36 29.47
CA ASN A 27 -27.85 27.82 30.56
C ASN A 27 -28.29 26.36 30.31
N ILE A 28 -27.42 25.54 29.70
CA ILE A 28 -27.68 24.11 29.50
C ILE A 28 -26.59 23.24 30.13
N SER A 29 -26.92 21.97 30.36
CA SER A 29 -25.94 21.02 30.87
C SER A 29 -24.82 20.79 29.84
N ARG A 30 -23.64 20.41 30.34
CA ARG A 30 -22.47 20.08 29.51
C ARG A 30 -22.75 18.97 28.50
N GLU A 31 -23.50 17.96 28.93
CA GLU A 31 -23.93 16.84 28.10
C GLU A 31 -24.88 17.27 26.98
N MET A 32 -25.85 18.15 27.29
CA MET A 32 -26.75 18.72 26.29
C MET A 32 -26.01 19.67 25.32
N LEU A 33 -24.98 20.36 25.80
CA LEU A 33 -24.15 21.24 24.98
C LEU A 33 -23.33 20.44 23.97
N GLN A 34 -22.71 19.33 24.41
CA GLN A 34 -21.95 18.40 23.56
C GLN A 34 -22.80 17.87 22.40
N GLN A 35 -24.07 17.57 22.66
CA GLN A 35 -25.00 17.09 21.61
C GLN A 35 -25.53 18.21 20.68
N SER A 36 -25.14 19.46 20.88
CA SER A 36 -25.66 20.59 20.09
C SER A 36 -25.12 20.57 18.66
N LYS A 37 -25.98 20.94 17.70
CA LYS A 37 -25.57 21.11 16.29
C LYS A 37 -24.52 22.22 16.12
N ILE A 38 -24.47 23.18 17.05
CA ILE A 38 -23.57 24.32 17.02
C ILE A 38 -22.11 23.85 17.18
N LEU A 39 -21.84 22.93 18.11
CA LEU A 39 -20.49 22.37 18.26
C LEU A 39 -20.00 21.63 17.01
N LYS A 40 -20.90 20.97 16.26
CA LYS A 40 -20.52 20.34 14.98
C LYS A 40 -20.10 21.37 13.92
N VAL A 41 -20.77 22.52 13.88
CA VAL A 41 -20.38 23.62 12.97
C VAL A 41 -19.04 24.21 13.40
N ILE A 42 -18.86 24.44 14.70
CA ILE A 42 -17.59 24.93 15.25
C ILE A 42 -16.46 23.94 14.93
N HIS A 43 -16.68 22.63 15.11
CA HIS A 43 -15.74 21.57 14.75
C HIS A 43 -15.30 21.67 13.28
N ILE A 44 -16.26 21.71 12.35
CA ILE A 44 -15.96 21.80 10.91
C ILE A 44 -15.13 23.05 10.60
N ASN A 45 -15.50 24.20 11.17
CA ASN A 45 -14.79 25.46 10.93
C ASN A 45 -13.37 25.45 11.48
N ILE A 46 -13.15 24.88 12.67
CA ILE A 46 -11.80 24.72 13.24
C ILE A 46 -10.96 23.83 12.34
N VAL A 47 -11.48 22.68 11.91
CA VAL A 47 -10.76 21.76 11.01
C VAL A 47 -10.38 22.45 9.70
N MET A 48 -11.32 23.15 9.05
CA MET A 48 -11.03 23.88 7.80
C MET A 48 -9.93 24.92 8.01
N LYS A 49 -9.99 25.71 9.09
CA LYS A 49 -8.97 26.72 9.37
C LYS A 49 -7.59 26.11 9.64
N CYS A 50 -7.53 24.97 10.33
CA CYS A 50 -6.28 24.24 10.57
C CYS A 50 -5.67 23.73 9.25
N LEU A 51 -6.49 23.23 8.32
CA LEU A 51 -6.04 22.77 7.02
C LEU A 51 -5.56 23.94 6.14
N GLU A 52 -6.27 25.07 6.13
CA GLU A 52 -5.85 26.29 5.43
C GLU A 52 -4.47 26.75 5.91
N LEU A 53 -4.28 26.85 7.23
CA LEU A 53 -2.99 27.24 7.81
C LEU A 53 -1.88 26.23 7.46
N SER A 54 -2.20 24.94 7.43
CA SER A 54 -1.24 23.90 7.02
C SER A 54 -0.82 24.07 5.56
N SER A 55 -1.76 24.45 4.67
CA SER A 55 -1.47 24.73 3.26
C SER A 55 -0.59 25.97 3.11
N GLU A 56 -0.87 27.05 3.84
CA GLU A 56 -0.06 28.28 3.83
C GLU A 56 1.39 27.99 4.27
N LEU A 57 1.58 27.11 5.25
CA LEU A 57 2.91 26.68 5.70
C LEU A 57 3.65 25.78 4.69
N ALA A 58 2.92 25.10 3.80
CA ALA A 58 3.48 24.15 2.85
C ALA A 58 4.07 24.81 1.58
N GLU A 59 3.85 26.11 1.35
CA GLU A 59 4.19 26.79 0.09
C GLU A 59 5.70 26.97 -0.20
N ASP A 60 6.61 26.39 0.59
CA ASP A 60 8.04 26.36 0.30
C ASP A 60 8.52 24.93 -0.06
N LYS A 61 8.66 24.63 -1.37
CA LYS A 61 9.86 24.00 -1.98
C LYS A 61 9.66 23.51 -3.42
N GLU A 62 10.51 24.11 -4.26
CA GLU A 62 11.21 23.67 -5.46
C GLU A 62 10.69 22.55 -6.38
N ASN A 63 10.71 22.96 -7.64
CA ASN A 63 10.35 22.33 -8.89
C ASN A 63 11.49 21.39 -9.37
N SER A 64 11.21 20.12 -9.63
CA SER A 64 12.19 19.20 -10.23
C SER A 64 11.87 18.83 -11.67
N SER A 65 12.90 18.88 -12.50
CA SER A 65 12.89 18.84 -13.95
C SER A 65 12.54 17.47 -14.53
N ALA A 66 11.70 17.48 -15.57
CA ALA A 66 11.26 16.29 -16.27
C ALA A 66 12.30 15.79 -17.27
N GLU A 67 12.91 14.65 -16.97
CA GLU A 67 13.37 13.68 -17.96
C GLU A 67 12.63 12.37 -17.73
N ARG A 68 12.46 11.55 -18.78
CA ARG A 68 11.64 10.32 -18.80
C ARG A 68 12.15 9.26 -17.81
N ARG A 69 11.87 9.45 -16.53
CA ARG A 69 12.07 8.52 -15.42
C ARG A 69 10.75 8.42 -14.67
N PHE A 70 10.34 7.20 -14.34
CA PHE A 70 9.27 6.99 -13.37
C PHE A 70 9.79 7.46 -12.02
N GLU A 71 9.00 8.29 -11.36
CA GLU A 71 9.23 8.68 -9.96
C GLU A 71 8.48 7.69 -9.07
N VAL A 72 9.16 7.21 -8.03
CA VAL A 72 8.59 6.28 -7.04
C VAL A 72 8.63 6.97 -5.68
N VAL A 73 7.47 7.12 -5.05
CA VAL A 73 7.35 7.67 -3.70
C VAL A 73 7.67 6.56 -2.70
N TYR A 74 8.70 6.77 -1.86
CA TYR A 74 9.02 5.87 -0.76
C TYR A 74 8.18 6.22 0.47
N MET A 75 7.29 5.29 0.83
CA MET A 75 6.46 5.35 2.02
C MET A 75 7.03 4.39 3.06
N THR A 76 7.67 4.95 4.08
CA THR A 76 8.50 4.19 5.04
C THR A 76 7.81 3.98 6.38
N GLU A 77 6.67 4.63 6.61
CA GLU A 77 5.95 4.55 7.88
C GLU A 77 4.83 3.50 7.80
N PRO A 78 4.55 2.76 8.89
CA PRO A 78 3.47 1.78 8.92
C PRO A 78 2.08 2.37 8.63
N ILE A 79 1.88 3.66 8.92
CA ILE A 79 0.62 4.35 8.68
C ILE A 79 0.38 4.62 7.19
N ASP A 80 1.43 4.71 6.39
CA ASP A 80 1.34 5.04 4.97
C ASP A 80 0.52 4.00 4.19
N GLU A 81 0.64 2.72 4.54
CA GLU A 81 -0.13 1.65 3.91
C GLU A 81 -1.64 1.88 4.10
N TYR A 82 -2.06 2.30 5.30
CA TYR A 82 -3.46 2.64 5.57
C TYR A 82 -3.89 3.90 4.84
N CYS A 83 -3.02 4.92 4.74
CA CYS A 83 -3.30 6.15 4.02
C CYS A 83 -3.53 5.90 2.52
N VAL A 84 -2.64 5.15 1.86
CA VAL A 84 -2.75 4.86 0.43
C VAL A 84 -3.94 3.97 0.09
N GLN A 85 -4.34 3.07 1.00
CA GLN A 85 -5.54 2.26 0.78
C GLN A 85 -6.82 3.10 0.68
N GLN A 86 -6.85 4.29 1.31
CA GLN A 86 -7.99 5.22 1.22
C GLN A 86 -7.81 6.27 0.12
N LEU A 87 -6.58 6.45 -0.37
CA LEU A 87 -6.24 7.40 -1.42
C LEU A 87 -6.22 6.68 -2.77
N GLU A 88 -7.37 6.57 -3.42
CA GLU A 88 -7.48 5.89 -4.72
C GLU A 88 -6.86 6.72 -5.86
N GLU A 89 -7.00 8.04 -5.78
CA GLU A 89 -6.59 8.98 -6.82
C GLU A 89 -5.94 10.22 -6.20
N SER A 90 -4.86 10.69 -6.83
CA SER A 90 -4.22 11.97 -6.52
C SER A 90 -4.07 12.76 -7.81
N ASP A 91 -4.68 13.94 -7.86
CA ASP A 91 -4.51 14.87 -8.98
C ASP A 91 -4.85 14.27 -10.36
N GLY A 92 -5.92 13.47 -10.43
CA GLY A 92 -6.32 12.79 -11.68
C GLY A 92 -5.57 11.49 -11.96
N LYS A 93 -4.62 11.09 -11.10
CA LYS A 93 -3.74 9.93 -11.32
C LYS A 93 -4.03 8.85 -10.29
N SER A 94 -4.20 7.62 -10.77
CA SER A 94 -4.30 6.45 -9.90
C SER A 94 -2.96 6.16 -9.25
N LEU A 95 -3.00 5.75 -7.99
CA LEU A 95 -1.83 5.29 -7.26
C LEU A 95 -1.66 3.79 -7.46
N VAL A 96 -0.48 3.38 -7.91
CA VAL A 96 -0.14 1.97 -8.11
C VAL A 96 1.07 1.63 -7.26
N SER A 97 0.94 0.59 -6.43
CA SER A 97 2.08 0.08 -5.66
C SER A 97 2.97 -0.78 -6.53
N VAL A 98 4.27 -0.49 -6.52
CA VAL A 98 5.30 -1.30 -7.21
C VAL A 98 5.44 -2.72 -6.63
N THR A 99 4.91 -2.97 -5.44
CA THR A 99 4.97 -4.27 -4.76
C THR A 99 3.72 -5.12 -4.95
N LYS A 100 2.66 -4.55 -5.52
CA LYS A 100 1.41 -5.26 -5.81
C LYS A 100 1.41 -5.79 -7.24
N GLU A 101 0.67 -6.86 -7.46
CA GLU A 101 0.43 -7.38 -8.79
C GLU A 101 -0.27 -6.36 -9.71
N GLY A 102 -0.09 -6.50 -11.02
CA GLY A 102 -0.79 -5.67 -12.00
C GLY A 102 -0.17 -4.29 -12.23
N LEU A 103 1.10 -4.08 -11.87
CA LEU A 103 1.84 -2.90 -12.27
C LEU A 103 2.00 -2.89 -13.80
N GLU A 104 1.29 -1.98 -14.48
CA GLU A 104 1.43 -1.75 -15.92
C GLU A 104 2.38 -0.58 -16.16
N LEU A 105 3.56 -0.89 -16.70
CA LEU A 105 4.48 0.13 -17.20
C LEU A 105 4.22 0.35 -18.70
N PRO A 106 4.32 1.59 -19.20
CA PRO A 106 4.34 1.87 -20.63
C PRO A 106 5.45 1.08 -21.33
N GLU A 107 5.07 0.06 -22.10
CA GLU A 107 5.99 -0.78 -22.90
C GLU A 107 5.89 -0.44 -24.39
N ALA A 108 7.01 -0.54 -25.11
CA ALA A 108 6.97 -0.49 -26.57
C ALA A 108 6.40 -1.79 -27.14
N GLU A 109 5.76 -1.74 -28.32
CA GLU A 109 5.16 -2.91 -28.98
C GLU A 109 6.16 -4.08 -29.16
N GLU A 110 7.44 -3.75 -29.39
CA GLU A 110 8.52 -4.72 -29.50
C GLU A 110 8.83 -5.43 -28.17
N GLU A 111 8.79 -4.70 -27.05
CA GLU A 111 9.03 -5.24 -25.70
C GLU A 111 7.90 -6.17 -25.28
N LYS A 112 6.65 -5.77 -25.55
CA LYS A 112 5.48 -6.61 -25.31
C LYS A 112 5.57 -7.95 -26.04
N LYS A 113 6.01 -7.93 -27.31
CA LYS A 113 6.24 -9.15 -28.08
C LYS A 113 7.35 -10.03 -27.49
N LYS A 114 8.47 -9.44 -27.07
CA LYS A 114 9.56 -10.17 -26.38
C LYS A 114 9.10 -10.79 -25.06
N MET A 115 8.21 -10.11 -24.34
CA MET A 115 7.62 -10.60 -23.11
C MET A 115 6.70 -11.81 -23.36
N GLU A 116 5.87 -11.78 -24.42
CA GLU A 116 5.04 -12.93 -24.81
C GLU A 116 5.90 -14.15 -25.22
N GLU A 117 6.96 -13.93 -26.00
CA GLU A 117 7.91 -14.98 -26.37
C GLU A 117 8.62 -15.57 -25.14
N SER A 118 9.02 -14.71 -24.19
CA SER A 118 9.63 -15.13 -22.92
C SER A 118 8.65 -15.92 -22.05
N LYS A 119 7.38 -15.49 -21.96
CA LYS A 119 6.33 -16.23 -21.23
C LYS A 119 6.19 -17.65 -21.78
N ALA A 120 6.17 -17.82 -23.10
CA ALA A 120 6.13 -19.14 -23.72
C ALA A 120 7.42 -19.95 -23.45
N LYS A 121 8.59 -19.32 -23.56
CA LYS A 121 9.89 -19.95 -23.33
C LYS A 121 10.05 -20.52 -21.92
N PHE A 122 9.52 -19.83 -20.91
CA PHE A 122 9.68 -20.18 -19.50
C PHE A 122 8.46 -20.90 -18.89
N GLU A 123 7.38 -21.14 -19.64
CA GLU A 123 6.13 -21.74 -19.15
C GLU A 123 6.36 -23.06 -18.38
N ASN A 124 7.21 -23.95 -18.90
CA ASN A 124 7.51 -25.23 -18.26
C ASN A 124 8.26 -25.07 -16.93
N LEU A 125 9.16 -24.09 -16.85
CA LEU A 125 9.88 -23.78 -15.61
C LEU A 125 8.91 -23.22 -14.55
N CYS A 126 8.02 -22.30 -14.95
CA CYS A 126 7.01 -21.74 -14.05
C CYS A 126 6.10 -22.82 -13.47
N LYS A 127 5.64 -23.78 -14.29
CA LYS A 127 4.82 -24.91 -13.81
C LYS A 127 5.56 -25.78 -12.79
N LEU A 128 6.83 -26.10 -13.05
CA LEU A 128 7.64 -26.87 -12.10
C LEU A 128 7.84 -26.12 -10.78
N MET A 129 8.12 -24.81 -10.84
CA MET A 129 8.26 -23.97 -9.64
C MET A 129 6.96 -23.91 -8.83
N GLN A 130 5.81 -23.78 -9.50
CA GLN A 130 4.50 -23.84 -8.86
C GLN A 130 4.28 -25.17 -8.13
N GLU A 131 4.65 -26.30 -8.74
CA GLU A 131 4.54 -27.63 -8.11
C GLU A 131 5.44 -27.76 -6.86
N ILE A 132 6.70 -27.31 -6.95
CA ILE A 132 7.66 -27.34 -5.83
C ILE A 132 7.16 -26.50 -4.66
N LEU A 133 6.77 -25.24 -4.92
CA LEU A 133 6.30 -24.31 -3.91
C LEU A 133 4.99 -24.75 -3.26
N ALA A 134 4.04 -25.26 -4.04
CA ALA A 134 2.79 -25.81 -3.51
C ALA A 134 3.05 -27.01 -2.57
N ASN A 135 4.04 -27.85 -2.90
CA ASN A 135 4.43 -28.95 -2.03
C ASN A 135 5.08 -28.45 -0.72
N MET A 136 5.95 -27.43 -0.80
CA MET A 136 6.53 -26.80 0.40
C MET A 136 5.46 -26.17 1.29
N GLU A 137 4.50 -25.43 0.71
CA GLU A 137 3.41 -24.80 1.46
C GLU A 137 2.58 -25.85 2.21
N ARG A 138 2.30 -27.00 1.57
CA ARG A 138 1.61 -28.14 2.21
C ARG A 138 2.42 -28.71 3.37
N ILE A 139 3.74 -28.88 3.21
CA ILE A 139 4.62 -29.38 4.27
C ILE A 139 4.67 -28.38 5.43
N MET A 140 4.83 -27.08 5.16
CA MET A 140 4.84 -26.03 6.19
C MET A 140 3.54 -25.99 6.98
N LYS A 141 2.38 -26.04 6.31
CA LYS A 141 1.06 -26.11 6.98
C LYS A 141 0.92 -27.35 7.87
N ALA A 142 1.49 -28.49 7.45
CA ALA A 142 1.46 -29.72 8.24
C ALA A 142 2.42 -29.71 9.44
N GLN A 143 3.53 -28.96 9.34
CA GLN A 143 4.55 -28.84 10.39
C GLN A 143 4.34 -27.67 11.34
N ALA A 144 3.55 -26.65 10.95
CA ALA A 144 3.21 -25.49 11.77
C ALA A 144 2.25 -25.89 12.90
N LEU A 145 2.80 -26.50 13.94
CA LEU A 145 2.15 -26.66 15.23
C LEU A 145 2.19 -25.32 15.98
N GLY A 146 1.08 -24.57 15.95
CA GLY A 146 0.66 -23.86 17.17
C GLY A 146 0.64 -22.33 17.21
N ASP A 147 0.86 -21.57 16.13
CA ASP A 147 0.69 -20.10 16.21
C ASP A 147 -0.11 -19.51 15.04
N ASN A 148 -1.41 -19.30 15.28
CA ASN A 148 -2.37 -18.74 14.32
C ASN A 148 -2.31 -17.20 14.23
N SER A 149 -1.49 -16.54 15.07
CA SER A 149 -1.43 -15.08 15.16
C SER A 149 -0.80 -14.41 13.92
N THR A 150 0.12 -15.10 13.24
CA THR A 150 0.79 -14.63 12.00
C THR A 150 0.05 -14.98 10.70
N MET A 151 -1.10 -15.65 10.77
CA MET A 151 -1.71 -16.28 9.60
C MET A 151 -2.48 -15.32 8.67
N GLY A 152 -2.85 -14.12 9.14
CA GLY A 152 -3.58 -13.13 8.34
C GLY A 152 -2.81 -12.68 7.09
N TYR A 153 -1.51 -12.42 7.20
CA TYR A 153 -0.62 -12.05 6.08
C TYR A 153 -0.23 -13.24 5.19
N MET A 154 -0.56 -14.48 5.61
CA MET A 154 -0.30 -15.70 4.84
C MET A 154 -1.49 -16.15 3.98
N MET A 155 -2.64 -15.46 4.05
CA MET A 155 -3.82 -15.81 3.26
C MET A 155 -3.86 -15.18 1.87
N ALA A 156 -3.04 -14.16 1.60
CA ALA A 156 -2.94 -13.58 0.27
C ALA A 156 -2.16 -14.51 -0.68
N ASN A 157 -2.65 -14.66 -1.91
CA ASN A 157 -1.91 -15.38 -2.96
C ASN A 157 -0.56 -14.70 -3.16
N LYS A 158 0.52 -15.46 -2.99
CA LYS A 158 1.88 -14.99 -3.24
C LYS A 158 2.25 -15.31 -4.69
N HIS A 159 2.67 -14.31 -5.43
CA HIS A 159 3.17 -14.47 -6.80
C HIS A 159 4.70 -14.52 -6.78
N LEU A 160 5.28 -15.51 -7.45
CA LEU A 160 6.72 -15.56 -7.71
C LEU A 160 6.96 -14.98 -9.11
N GLU A 161 7.65 -13.84 -9.17
CA GLU A 161 8.10 -13.24 -10.41
C GLU A 161 9.53 -13.68 -10.72
N ILE A 162 9.80 -14.01 -11.99
CA ILE A 162 11.12 -14.42 -12.45
C ILE A 162 11.63 -13.41 -13.48
N ASN A 163 12.93 -13.12 -13.45
CA ASN A 163 13.59 -12.32 -14.47
C ASN A 163 14.08 -13.24 -15.60
N PRO A 164 13.51 -13.18 -16.83
CA PRO A 164 13.91 -14.03 -17.96
C PRO A 164 15.37 -13.84 -18.40
N ASP A 165 15.94 -12.66 -18.19
CA ASP A 165 17.30 -12.31 -18.61
C ASP A 165 18.36 -12.76 -17.60
N HIS A 166 17.95 -13.26 -16.44
CA HIS A 166 18.88 -13.66 -15.41
C HIS A 166 19.54 -15.02 -15.75
N PRO A 167 20.89 -15.14 -15.72
CA PRO A 167 21.60 -16.36 -16.14
C PRO A 167 21.17 -17.63 -15.40
N ILE A 168 20.82 -17.50 -14.11
CA ILE A 168 20.34 -18.62 -13.30
C ILE A 168 18.98 -19.11 -13.81
N VAL A 169 18.06 -18.21 -14.18
CA VAL A 169 16.71 -18.57 -14.64
C VAL A 169 16.80 -19.32 -15.98
N GLU A 170 17.68 -18.86 -16.88
CA GLU A 170 17.95 -19.57 -18.14
C GLU A 170 18.57 -20.96 -17.90
N THR A 171 19.52 -21.08 -16.95
CA THR A 171 20.13 -22.37 -16.60
C THR A 171 19.09 -23.34 -16.02
N LEU A 172 18.20 -22.84 -15.16
CA LEU A 172 17.11 -23.62 -14.58
C LEU A 172 16.12 -24.08 -15.64
N ARG A 173 15.81 -23.23 -16.61
CA ARG A 173 14.97 -23.59 -17.77
C ARG A 173 15.59 -24.75 -18.54
N GLN A 174 16.87 -24.64 -18.92
CA GLN A 174 17.58 -25.70 -19.67
C GLN A 174 17.62 -27.02 -18.90
N LYS A 175 17.89 -26.98 -17.59
CA LYS A 175 17.85 -28.17 -16.73
C LYS A 175 16.47 -28.79 -16.66
N THR A 176 15.43 -27.97 -16.53
CA THR A 176 14.03 -28.41 -16.48
C THR A 176 13.60 -29.09 -17.79
N GLU A 177 14.09 -28.61 -18.94
CA GLU A 177 13.85 -29.23 -20.24
C GLU A 177 14.61 -30.55 -20.43
N ALA A 178 15.84 -30.62 -19.92
CA ALA A 178 16.65 -31.84 -19.98
C ALA A 178 16.11 -32.95 -19.07
N ASP A 179 15.77 -32.62 -17.83
CA ASP A 179 15.18 -33.56 -16.86
C ASP A 179 14.30 -32.82 -15.85
N LYS A 180 12.98 -33.00 -15.99
CA LYS A 180 11.97 -32.45 -15.07
C LYS A 180 12.05 -33.05 -13.65
N ASN A 181 12.79 -34.13 -13.47
CA ASN A 181 12.98 -34.81 -12.19
C ASN A 181 14.37 -34.61 -11.57
N ASP A 182 15.19 -33.72 -12.14
CA ASP A 182 16.50 -33.37 -11.58
C ASP A 182 16.33 -32.91 -10.12
N LYS A 183 16.90 -33.69 -9.19
CA LYS A 183 16.84 -33.40 -7.75
C LYS A 183 17.47 -32.06 -7.40
N ALA A 184 18.50 -31.62 -8.13
CA ALA A 184 19.17 -30.34 -7.87
C ALA A 184 18.25 -29.15 -8.18
N VAL A 185 17.35 -29.29 -9.18
CA VAL A 185 16.34 -28.27 -9.49
C VAL A 185 15.22 -28.26 -8.45
N LYS A 186 14.84 -29.43 -7.92
CA LYS A 186 13.75 -29.58 -6.93
C LYS A 186 14.13 -29.27 -5.48
N THR A 187 15.42 -29.06 -5.18
CA THR A 187 15.91 -28.78 -3.81
C THR A 187 16.22 -27.30 -3.57
N LEU A 188 16.01 -26.45 -4.58
CA LEU A 188 15.95 -24.99 -4.42
C LEU A 188 14.74 -24.60 -3.58
#